data_AF-A0A0R2KLH9-F1
#
_entry.id   AF-A0A0R2KLH9-F1
#
_cell.length_a   1.000
_cell.length_b   1.000
_cell.length_c   1.000
_cell.angle_alpha   90.00
_cell.angle_beta   90.00
_cell.angle_gamma   90.00
#
_symmetry.space_group_name_H-M   'P 1'
#
loop_
_entity.id
_entity.type
_entity.pdbx_description
1 polymer ?
#
loop_
_entity_poly.entity_id
_entity_poly.type
_entity_poly.pdbx_seq_one_letter_code
_entity_poly.pdbx_strand_id
1 'polypeptide(L)'
;MYNKEKMKQLLYEANHVDPMNDYAYFSKIKEIMTLLQSREDLNEFSQYMEHMTRDEYGILGSFIDEIDAKYVTRNFTEALKKLIKKYPLDLPKDYKDPQIEQVMLEAFEEELNRREKEATED
;
A
#
# COMPACT_ATOMS: atom_id res chain seq x y z
N MET A 1 -15.29 0.48 -6.20
CA MET A 1 -15.05 1.85 -6.69
C MET A 1 -14.42 2.62 -5.55
N TYR A 2 -13.17 2.97 -5.77
CA TYR A 2 -12.31 3.66 -4.84
C TYR A 2 -12.90 5.04 -4.46
N ASN A 3 -12.66 5.46 -3.23
CA ASN A 3 -13.08 6.77 -2.73
C ASN A 3 -11.91 7.43 -2.00
N LYS A 4 -11.31 8.43 -2.66
CA LYS A 4 -10.15 9.18 -2.17
C LYS A 4 -10.39 9.87 -0.82
N GLU A 5 -11.56 10.48 -0.63
CA GLU A 5 -11.85 11.20 0.61
C GLU A 5 -12.07 10.25 1.79
N LYS A 6 -12.74 9.11 1.54
CA LYS A 6 -12.86 8.05 2.55
C LYS A 6 -11.49 7.42 2.86
N MET A 7 -10.63 7.23 1.86
CA MET A 7 -9.26 6.74 2.07
C MET A 7 -8.46 7.68 2.97
N LYS A 8 -8.44 9.00 2.67
CA LYS A 8 -7.79 10.00 3.52
C LYS A 8 -8.32 9.98 4.95
N GLN A 9 -9.65 9.92 5.10
CA GLN A 9 -10.28 9.85 6.41
C GLN A 9 -9.83 8.61 7.19
N LEU A 10 -9.79 7.44 6.55
CA LEU A 10 -9.39 6.19 7.20
C LEU A 10 -7.90 6.19 7.59
N LEU A 11 -7.02 6.73 6.74
CA LEU A 11 -5.60 6.88 7.07
C LEU A 11 -5.40 7.85 8.23
N TYR A 12 -6.13 8.98 8.22
CA TYR A 12 -6.12 9.91 9.35
C TYR A 12 -6.60 9.24 10.64
N GLU A 13 -7.74 8.53 10.60
CA GLU A 13 -8.29 7.81 11.74
C GLU A 13 -7.30 6.75 12.25
N ALA A 14 -6.70 5.96 11.37
CA ALA A 14 -5.70 4.94 11.72
C ALA A 14 -4.46 5.54 12.42
N ASN A 15 -4.00 6.72 11.98
CA ASN A 15 -2.88 7.44 12.61
C ASN A 15 -3.20 7.95 14.03
N HIS A 16 -4.49 8.13 14.34
CA HIS A 16 -4.97 8.67 15.61
C HIS A 16 -5.63 7.62 16.50
N VAL A 17 -5.56 6.34 16.12
CA VAL A 17 -5.94 5.25 17.02
C VAL A 17 -4.98 5.22 18.20
N ASP A 18 -5.52 4.99 19.40
CA ASP A 18 -4.73 4.76 20.61
C ASP A 18 -3.70 3.63 20.34
N PRO A 19 -2.39 3.87 20.55
CA PRO A 19 -1.35 2.86 20.34
C PRO A 19 -1.56 1.56 21.14
N MET A 20 -2.39 1.56 22.18
CA MET A 20 -2.73 0.39 22.98
C MET A 20 -3.97 -0.36 22.47
N ASN A 21 -4.63 0.14 21.42
CA ASN A 21 -5.87 -0.41 20.87
C ASN A 21 -5.67 -1.00 19.47
N ASP A 22 -4.93 -2.11 19.41
CA ASP A 22 -4.70 -2.88 18.20
C ASP A 22 -6.01 -3.22 17.46
N TYR A 23 -7.09 -3.54 18.18
CA TYR A 23 -8.37 -3.88 17.58
C TYR A 23 -8.94 -2.73 16.73
N ALA A 24 -8.93 -1.52 17.27
CA ALA A 24 -9.41 -0.34 16.55
C ALA A 24 -8.51 -0.06 15.33
N TYR A 25 -7.20 -0.25 15.47
CA TYR A 25 -6.25 -0.06 14.37
C TYR A 25 -6.52 -1.06 13.24
N PHE A 26 -6.58 -2.37 13.54
CA PHE A 26 -6.90 -3.41 12.57
C PHE A 26 -8.29 -3.25 11.96
N SER A 27 -9.26 -2.73 12.71
CA SER A 27 -10.58 -2.40 12.15
C SER A 27 -10.46 -1.35 11.03
N LYS A 28 -9.61 -0.33 11.20
CA LYS A 28 -9.38 0.69 10.17
C LYS A 28 -8.61 0.15 8.98
N ILE A 29 -7.60 -0.69 9.20
CA ILE A 29 -6.90 -1.38 8.12
C ILE A 29 -7.86 -2.22 7.28
N LYS A 30 -8.78 -2.96 7.90
CA LYS A 30 -9.81 -3.72 7.17
C LYS A 30 -10.71 -2.81 6.34
N GLU A 31 -11.17 -1.68 6.89
CA GLU A 31 -11.95 -0.70 6.14
C GLU A 31 -11.16 -0.16 4.93
N ILE A 32 -9.85 0.13 5.08
CA ILE A 32 -8.97 0.55 3.98
C ILE A 32 -8.93 -0.53 2.89
N MET A 33 -8.76 -1.80 3.26
CA MET A 33 -8.71 -2.91 2.30
C MET A 33 -10.01 -3.09 1.51
N THR A 34 -11.17 -2.73 2.08
CA THR A 34 -12.42 -2.73 1.33
C THR A 34 -12.46 -1.72 0.18
N LEU A 35 -11.57 -0.73 0.19
CA LEU A 35 -11.44 0.26 -0.89
C LEU A 35 -10.48 -0.18 -1.99
N LEU A 36 -9.73 -1.27 -1.80
CA LEU A 36 -8.64 -1.72 -2.68
C LEU A 36 -8.91 -3.13 -3.24
N GLN A 37 -10.13 -3.37 -3.72
CA GLN A 37 -10.60 -4.72 -4.08
C GLN A 37 -10.37 -5.10 -5.55
N SER A 38 -9.89 -4.16 -6.37
CA SER A 38 -9.74 -4.38 -7.80
C SER A 38 -8.53 -3.65 -8.38
N ARG A 39 -8.20 -4.02 -9.62
CA ARG A 39 -7.14 -3.38 -10.40
C ARG A 39 -7.42 -1.90 -10.65
N GLU A 40 -8.68 -1.53 -10.87
CA GLU A 40 -9.12 -0.15 -11.06
C GLU A 40 -8.94 0.65 -9.77
N ASP A 41 -9.38 0.09 -8.63
CA ASP A 41 -9.23 0.75 -7.33
C ASP A 41 -7.75 1.00 -6.99
N LEU A 42 -6.86 0.03 -7.23
CA LEU A 42 -5.42 0.22 -7.04
C LEU A 42 -4.81 1.25 -7.99
N ASN A 43 -5.32 1.35 -9.22
CA ASN A 43 -4.87 2.36 -10.16
C ASN A 43 -5.26 3.77 -9.71
N GLU A 44 -6.48 3.97 -9.23
CA GLU A 44 -6.90 5.26 -8.65
C GLU A 44 -6.14 5.57 -7.36
N PHE A 45 -5.95 4.57 -6.49
CA PHE A 45 -5.16 4.72 -5.27
C PHE A 45 -3.71 5.12 -5.56
N SER A 46 -3.10 4.61 -6.64
CA SER A 46 -1.73 4.99 -7.03
C SER A 46 -1.55 6.48 -7.32
N GLN A 47 -2.59 7.15 -7.84
CA GLN A 47 -2.58 8.61 -8.04
C GLN A 47 -2.58 9.35 -6.70
N TYR A 48 -3.26 8.80 -5.70
CA TYR A 48 -3.25 9.36 -4.35
C TYR A 48 -1.89 9.15 -3.67
N MET A 49 -1.27 7.99 -3.86
CA MET A 49 0.04 7.64 -3.28
C MET A 49 1.12 8.69 -3.59
N GLU A 50 1.11 9.32 -4.78
CA GLU A 50 2.09 10.35 -5.14
C GLU A 50 2.07 11.57 -4.19
N HIS A 51 0.93 11.82 -3.54
CA HIS A 51 0.70 12.93 -2.63
C HIS A 51 0.73 12.56 -1.15
N MET A 52 0.93 11.27 -0.81
CA MET A 52 0.96 10.82 0.58
C MET A 52 2.05 11.53 1.39
N THR A 53 1.72 11.79 2.65
CA THR A 53 2.62 12.22 3.72
C THR A 53 3.44 11.05 4.28
N ARG A 54 4.42 11.34 5.14
CA ARG A 54 5.23 10.30 5.80
C ARG A 54 4.38 9.40 6.71
N ASP A 55 3.43 9.98 7.44
CA ASP A 55 2.58 9.22 8.37
C ASP A 55 1.64 8.28 7.61
N GLU A 56 1.04 8.77 6.52
CA GLU A 56 0.20 7.94 5.64
C GLU A 56 1.00 6.82 4.98
N TYR A 57 2.25 7.09 4.59
CA TYR A 57 3.15 6.07 4.09
C TYR A 57 3.50 5.02 5.17
N GLY A 58 3.69 5.43 6.44
CA GLY A 58 3.90 4.49 7.55
C GLY A 58 2.71 3.56 7.77
N ILE A 59 1.49 4.06 7.58
CA ILE A 59 0.27 3.22 7.63
C ILE A 59 0.20 2.30 6.42
N LEU A 60 0.55 2.77 5.21
CA LEU A 60 0.64 1.92 4.02
C LEU A 60 1.54 0.70 4.26
N GLY A 61 2.71 0.90 4.86
CA GLY A 61 3.64 -0.20 5.20
C GLY A 61 3.03 -1.24 6.14
N SER A 62 1.96 -0.91 6.86
CA SER A 62 1.29 -1.81 7.81
C SER A 62 0.23 -2.73 7.15
N PHE A 63 -0.11 -2.52 5.88
CA PHE A 63 -1.07 -3.36 5.15
C PHE A 63 -0.63 -3.69 3.71
N ILE A 64 0.55 -3.25 3.29
CA ILE A 64 1.04 -3.42 1.91
C ILE A 64 1.17 -4.90 1.52
N ASP A 65 1.49 -5.76 2.48
CA ASP A 65 1.57 -7.22 2.35
C ASP A 65 0.19 -7.90 2.26
N GLU A 66 -0.88 -7.22 2.66
CA GLU A 66 -2.26 -7.70 2.51
C GLU A 66 -2.83 -7.40 1.11
N ILE A 67 -2.16 -6.57 0.29
CA ILE A 67 -2.60 -6.28 -1.07
C ILE A 67 -2.39 -7.50 -1.98
N ASP A 68 -3.47 -7.96 -2.60
CA ASP A 68 -3.42 -9.09 -3.52
C ASP A 68 -2.63 -8.72 -4.79
N ALA A 69 -1.46 -9.34 -4.95
CA ALA A 69 -0.54 -9.14 -6.06
C ALA A 69 -1.21 -9.28 -7.44
N LYS A 70 -2.27 -10.10 -7.55
CA LYS A 70 -2.98 -10.30 -8.83
C LYS A 70 -3.68 -9.03 -9.33
N TYR A 71 -4.02 -8.10 -8.45
CA TYR A 71 -4.66 -6.83 -8.81
C TYR A 71 -3.64 -5.70 -9.03
N VAL A 72 -2.38 -5.91 -8.67
CA VAL A 72 -1.36 -4.87 -8.75
C VAL A 72 -1.12 -4.44 -10.20
N THR A 73 -0.91 -3.13 -10.36
CA THR A 73 -0.67 -2.45 -11.64
C THR A 73 0.74 -1.86 -11.68
N ARG A 74 1.25 -1.59 -12.89
CA ARG A 74 2.50 -0.83 -13.07
C ARG A 74 2.45 0.54 -12.39
N ASN A 75 1.32 1.25 -12.49
CA ASN A 75 1.17 2.56 -11.84
C ASN A 75 1.28 2.47 -10.32
N PHE A 76 0.71 1.42 -9.73
CA PHE A 76 0.83 1.17 -8.30
C PHE A 76 2.28 0.88 -7.88
N THR A 77 2.99 -0.01 -8.59
CA THR A 77 4.39 -0.34 -8.24
C THR A 77 5.31 0.86 -8.44
N GLU A 78 5.11 1.66 -9.50
CA GLU A 78 5.85 2.90 -9.70
C GLU A 78 5.58 3.92 -8.59
N ALA A 79 4.33 4.08 -8.17
CA ALA A 79 3.98 4.98 -7.07
C ALA A 79 4.60 4.52 -5.74
N LEU A 80 4.56 3.21 -5.45
CA LEU A 80 5.20 2.63 -4.27
C LEU A 80 6.73 2.86 -4.28
N LYS A 81 7.38 2.62 -5.42
CA LYS A 81 8.81 2.86 -5.63
C LYS A 81 9.19 4.34 -5.41
N LYS A 82 8.36 5.28 -5.90
CA LYS A 82 8.54 6.71 -5.64
C LYS A 82 8.41 7.03 -4.15
N LEU A 83 7.45 6.43 -3.45
CA LEU A 83 7.26 6.62 -2.02
C LEU A 83 8.43 6.09 -1.18
N ILE A 84 8.89 4.86 -1.44
CA ILE A 84 10.07 4.27 -0.79
C ILE A 84 11.29 5.19 -0.94
N LYS A 85 11.48 5.79 -2.13
CA LYS A 85 12.56 6.75 -2.39
C LYS A 85 12.35 8.10 -1.69
N LYS A 86 11.10 8.58 -1.60
CA LYS A 86 10.73 9.88 -1.01
C LYS A 86 10.84 9.85 0.52
N TYR A 87 10.46 8.74 1.13
CA TYR A 87 10.50 8.49 2.56
C TYR A 87 11.46 7.34 2.86
N PRO A 88 12.78 7.56 2.67
CA PRO A 88 13.75 6.57 3.09
C PRO A 88 13.54 6.31 4.58
N LEU A 89 13.65 5.03 4.92
CA LEU A 89 13.44 4.50 6.25
C LEU A 89 14.50 5.04 7.22
N ASP A 90 14.18 6.11 7.96
CA ASP A 90 14.82 6.43 9.23
C ASP A 90 14.06 5.65 10.31
N LEU A 91 14.44 4.39 10.51
CA LEU A 91 13.71 3.51 11.42
C LEU A 91 14.16 3.66 12.87
N PRO A 92 13.22 3.87 13.82
CA PRO A 92 13.41 3.43 15.20
C PRO A 92 13.62 1.90 15.23
N LYS A 93 14.46 1.41 16.16
CA LYS A 93 14.94 0.01 16.26
C LYS A 93 13.86 -1.07 16.43
N ASP A 94 12.60 -0.69 16.53
CA ASP A 94 11.52 -1.52 17.07
C ASP A 94 10.46 -1.86 16.00
N TYR A 95 10.60 -1.29 14.79
CA TYR A 95 9.67 -1.54 13.69
C TYR A 95 9.89 -2.93 13.07
N LYS A 96 8.79 -3.67 12.90
CA LYS A 96 8.79 -4.97 12.23
C LYS A 96 9.25 -4.80 10.77
N ASP A 97 10.28 -5.57 10.43
CA ASP A 97 10.95 -5.70 9.14
C ASP A 97 11.19 -4.40 8.34
N PRO A 98 12.38 -3.79 8.48
CA PRO A 98 12.83 -2.62 7.72
C PRO A 98 12.74 -2.71 6.19
N GLN A 99 12.36 -3.84 5.62
CA GLN A 99 12.42 -4.07 4.18
C GLN A 99 11.12 -4.64 3.62
N ILE A 100 10.04 -4.69 4.40
CA ILE A 100 8.77 -5.27 3.94
C ILE A 100 8.27 -4.58 2.66
N GLU A 101 8.41 -3.26 2.53
CA GLU A 101 7.97 -2.54 1.34
C GLU A 101 8.85 -2.85 0.12
N GLN A 102 10.15 -3.13 0.32
CA GLN A 102 11.06 -3.53 -0.77
C GLN A 102 10.75 -4.95 -1.22
N VAL A 103 10.56 -5.88 -0.27
CA VAL A 103 10.16 -7.26 -0.56
C VAL A 103 8.83 -7.30 -1.30
N MET A 104 7.85 -6.51 -0.86
CA MET A 104 6.56 -6.44 -1.55
C MET A 104 6.66 -5.79 -2.92
N LEU A 105 7.48 -4.74 -3.09
CA LEU A 105 7.72 -4.14 -4.41
C LEU A 105 8.30 -5.16 -5.39
N GLU A 106 9.30 -5.95 -4.96
CA GLU A 106 9.89 -7.01 -5.77
C GLU A 106 8.86 -8.08 -6.15
N ALA A 107 8.09 -8.58 -5.19
CA ALA A 107 7.03 -9.56 -5.44
C ALA A 107 5.97 -9.04 -6.44
N PHE A 108 5.63 -7.76 -6.37
CA PHE A 108 4.70 -7.13 -7.30
C PHE A 108 5.28 -6.95 -8.70
N GLU A 109 6.55 -6.57 -8.81
CA GLU A 109 7.25 -6.47 -10.09
C GLU A 109 7.37 -7.87 -10.75
N GLU A 110 7.66 -8.92 -9.99
CA GLU A 110 7.69 -10.31 -10.48
C GLU A 110 6.33 -10.76 -11.02
N GLU A 111 5.24 -10.53 -10.29
CA GLU A 111 3.90 -10.90 -10.72
C GLU A 111 3.41 -10.10 -11.94
N LEU A 112 3.82 -8.84 -12.08
CA LEU A 112 3.59 -8.07 -13.31
C LEU A 112 4.32 -8.67 -14.51
N ASN A 113 5.61 -8.95 -14.37
CA ASN A 113 6.43 -9.52 -15.44
C ASN A 113 5.91 -10.91 -15.87
N ARG A 114 5.47 -11.74 -14.92
CA ARG A 114 4.87 -13.06 -15.20
C ARG A 114 3.63 -12.93 -16.09
N ARG A 115 2.69 -12.05 -15.71
CA ARG A 115 1.43 -11.84 -16.46
C ARG A 115 1.67 -11.26 -17.85
N GLU A 116 2.65 -10.38 -18.00
CA GLU A 116 3.02 -9.82 -19.30
C GLU A 116 3.62 -10.86 -20.23
N LYS A 117 4.46 -11.75 -19.70
CA LYS A 117 5.01 -12.86 -20.47
C LYS A 117 3.90 -13.80 -20.94
N GLU A 118 2.99 -14.20 -20.04
CA GLU A 118 1.84 -15.05 -20.37
C GLU A 118 0.97 -14.43 -21.46
N ALA A 119 0.73 -13.11 -21.43
CA ALA A 119 -0.07 -12.42 -22.44
C ALA A 119 0.61 -12.26 -23.81
N THR A 120 1.93 -12.48 -23.91
CA THR A 120 2.69 -12.40 -25.18
C THR A 120 2.93 -13.77 -25.83
N GLU A 121 2.62 -14.86 -25.12
CA GLU A 121 2.76 -16.24 -25.60
C GLU A 121 1.45 -16.83 -26.15
N ASP A 122 0.35 -16.06 -26.13
CA ASP A 122 -0.96 -16.33 -26.75
C ASP A 122 -1.11 -15.64 -28.13
#